data_AF-A0A3C0GCC0-F1
#
_entry.id   AF-A0A3C0GCC0-F1
#
_cell.length_a   1.000
_cell.length_b   1.000
_cell.length_c   1.000
_cell.angle_alpha   90.00
_cell.angle_beta   90.00
_cell.angle_gamma   90.00
#
_symmetry.space_group_name_H-M   'P 1'
#
loop_
_entity.id
_entity.type
_entity.pdbx_description
1 polymer ?
#
loop_
_entity_poly.entity_id
_entity_poly.type
_entity_poly.pdbx_seq_one_letter_code
_entity_poly.pdbx_strand_id
1 'polypeptide(L)'
;MSDVFLINFRYHDVNLEDSKLLANKLGRSEWDLFAGIDVQSKSYKTPVKWDALYKNGKPNNTSIGIYWSNSTFDISESKMPEDVYRNEQKFWNGGSTIETRFGESTWQGFSNYFEPRSVINELPFKSNFNYGLGSFYNEKGKTVSREEWHNLSIQDVLPTWQFQVDTTKVEPTISFEDSYFGGSSLFLEAYENAELPLYKTKISLEKNVNFSVVAKTIGNISLEFYCQLSNGEILTNALKNSLSWKKNNFRITARKNVRIIKIGVRTRGKGSAYLGEVAINSKHEPSPTTSQFQVNGFLNENNAELYVHFKTLDAPVYHNLYFINEENDKIWLGKTPSKDFYISKIPTKNGKIKIEVQSESFGGKKGEIIKKTIDISK
;
A
#
# COMPACT_ATOMS: atom_id res chain seq x y z
N MET A 1 -11.51 -22.58 -24.05
CA MET A 1 -10.46 -21.73 -24.66
C MET A 1 -9.83 -20.94 -23.53
N SER A 2 -8.51 -20.79 -23.47
CA SER A 2 -7.85 -20.06 -22.37
C SER A 2 -7.70 -18.59 -22.70
N ASP A 3 -7.91 -17.72 -21.70
CA ASP A 3 -7.70 -16.27 -21.82
C ASP A 3 -6.21 -15.93 -21.92
N VAL A 4 -5.35 -16.67 -21.21
CA VAL A 4 -3.89 -16.49 -21.22
C VAL A 4 -3.16 -17.82 -21.31
N PHE A 5 -1.89 -17.81 -21.70
CA PHE A 5 -1.05 -19.00 -21.76
C PHE A 5 0.32 -18.74 -21.11
N LEU A 6 0.68 -19.54 -20.10
CA LEU A 6 2.00 -19.47 -19.46
C LEU A 6 2.99 -20.38 -20.20
N ILE A 7 3.98 -19.76 -20.86
CA ILE A 7 5.08 -20.47 -21.51
C ILE A 7 6.06 -20.95 -20.43
N ASN A 8 6.46 -22.21 -20.52
CA ASN A 8 7.43 -22.82 -19.60
C ASN A 8 8.80 -22.10 -19.62
N PHE A 9 9.59 -22.26 -18.56
CA PHE A 9 10.79 -21.47 -18.24
C PHE A 9 11.97 -21.68 -19.21
N ARG A 10 11.93 -22.73 -20.04
CA ARG A 10 13.04 -23.13 -20.93
C ARG A 10 12.90 -22.55 -22.35
N TYR A 11 12.58 -21.26 -22.47
CA TYR A 11 12.48 -20.58 -23.76
C TYR A 11 13.81 -19.94 -24.19
N HIS A 12 13.93 -19.68 -25.50
CA HIS A 12 14.91 -18.82 -26.15
C HIS A 12 14.17 -17.81 -27.04
N ASP A 13 14.87 -16.77 -27.52
CA ASP A 13 14.32 -15.73 -28.41
C ASP A 13 13.49 -16.28 -29.56
N VAL A 14 14.00 -17.32 -30.23
CA VAL A 14 13.32 -17.98 -31.36
C VAL A 14 12.00 -18.63 -30.93
N ASN A 15 11.95 -19.25 -29.74
CA ASN A 15 10.72 -19.87 -29.25
C ASN A 15 9.64 -18.81 -28.97
N LEU A 16 10.03 -17.65 -28.43
CA LEU A 16 9.09 -16.56 -28.16
C LEU A 16 8.58 -15.93 -29.46
N GLU A 17 9.45 -15.77 -30.47
CA GLU A 17 9.03 -15.24 -31.77
C GLU A 17 8.08 -16.20 -32.51
N ASP A 18 8.39 -17.51 -32.52
CA ASP A 18 7.51 -18.53 -33.09
C ASP A 18 6.14 -18.56 -32.37
N SER A 19 6.15 -18.38 -31.05
CA SER A 19 4.92 -18.34 -30.24
C SER A 19 4.06 -17.13 -30.59
N LYS A 20 4.67 -15.95 -30.76
CA LYS A 20 3.99 -14.74 -31.26
C LYS A 20 3.40 -14.94 -32.65
N LEU A 21 4.17 -15.51 -33.58
CA LEU A 21 3.70 -15.76 -34.94
C LEU A 21 2.50 -16.72 -34.96
N LEU A 22 2.55 -17.77 -34.14
CA LEU A 22 1.45 -18.70 -34.00
C LEU A 22 0.21 -18.06 -33.36
N ALA A 23 0.37 -17.27 -32.28
CA ALA A 23 -0.72 -16.54 -31.65
C ALA A 23 -1.43 -15.62 -32.67
N ASN A 24 -0.66 -14.84 -33.42
CA ASN A 24 -1.20 -13.97 -34.47
C ASN A 24 -1.94 -14.74 -35.57
N LYS A 25 -1.41 -15.88 -36.00
CA LYS A 25 -2.08 -16.77 -36.98
C LYS A 25 -3.41 -17.31 -36.46
N LEU A 26 -3.53 -17.50 -35.16
CA LEU A 26 -4.74 -17.95 -34.47
C LEU A 26 -5.68 -16.79 -34.08
N GLY A 27 -5.38 -15.55 -34.46
CA GLY A 27 -6.17 -14.37 -34.11
C GLY A 27 -6.08 -13.98 -32.64
N ARG A 28 -4.96 -14.31 -31.97
CA ARG A 28 -4.68 -14.01 -30.56
C ARG A 28 -3.54 -13.01 -30.43
N SER A 29 -3.61 -12.19 -29.39
CA SER A 29 -2.56 -11.24 -29.03
C SER A 29 -1.34 -11.96 -28.49
N GLU A 30 -0.15 -11.57 -28.91
CA GLU A 30 1.11 -12.07 -28.34
C GLU A 30 1.26 -11.72 -26.85
N TRP A 31 0.55 -10.70 -26.38
CA TRP A 31 0.52 -10.28 -24.97
C TRP A 31 -0.34 -11.20 -24.09
N ASP A 32 -1.11 -12.12 -24.68
CA ASP A 32 -1.79 -13.19 -23.94
C ASP A 32 -0.84 -14.35 -23.58
N LEU A 33 0.38 -14.33 -24.13
CA LEU A 33 1.44 -15.28 -23.84
C LEU A 33 2.35 -14.73 -22.74
N PHE A 34 2.56 -15.50 -21.69
CA PHE A 34 3.36 -15.11 -20.53
C PHE A 34 4.63 -15.95 -20.50
N ALA A 35 5.77 -15.36 -20.84
CA ALA A 35 7.07 -16.03 -20.74
C ALA A 35 7.44 -16.23 -19.26
N GLY A 36 7.49 -17.48 -18.82
CA GLY A 36 7.64 -17.83 -17.41
C GLY A 36 9.07 -17.63 -16.89
N ILE A 37 9.21 -16.95 -15.74
CA ILE A 37 10.44 -16.85 -14.96
C ILE A 37 10.22 -17.61 -13.65
N ASP A 38 10.98 -18.68 -13.42
CA ASP A 38 10.98 -19.43 -12.16
C ASP A 38 11.91 -18.76 -11.16
N VAL A 39 11.33 -18.05 -10.18
CA VAL A 39 12.07 -17.35 -9.14
C VAL A 39 12.08 -18.10 -7.80
N GLN A 40 11.54 -19.32 -7.74
CA GLN A 40 11.28 -20.04 -6.47
C GLN A 40 12.54 -20.18 -5.61
N SER A 41 13.65 -20.62 -6.20
CA SER A 41 14.87 -20.94 -5.45
C SER A 41 15.79 -19.75 -5.17
N LYS A 42 15.73 -18.70 -6.00
CA LYS A 42 16.74 -17.63 -6.01
C LYS A 42 16.15 -16.22 -6.00
N SER A 43 14.84 -16.06 -6.11
CA SER A 43 14.17 -14.75 -6.16
C SER A 43 14.81 -13.86 -7.24
N TYR A 44 15.10 -12.60 -6.92
CA TYR A 44 15.82 -11.66 -7.79
C TYR A 44 17.29 -12.05 -8.08
N LYS A 45 17.80 -13.17 -7.55
CA LYS A 45 19.11 -13.74 -7.92
C LYS A 45 18.98 -14.80 -9.02
N THR A 46 17.80 -14.93 -9.63
CA THR A 46 17.56 -15.86 -10.74
C THR A 46 18.18 -15.30 -12.01
N PRO A 47 19.03 -16.05 -12.73
CA PRO A 47 19.50 -15.65 -14.05
C PRO A 47 18.34 -15.60 -15.05
N VAL A 48 18.14 -14.47 -15.71
CA VAL A 48 17.05 -14.26 -16.67
C VAL A 48 17.62 -13.81 -18.01
N LYS A 49 17.07 -14.35 -19.10
CA LYS A 49 17.38 -13.92 -20.47
C LYS A 49 16.62 -12.63 -20.78
N TRP A 50 17.04 -11.52 -20.17
CA TRP A 50 16.36 -10.24 -20.32
C TRP A 50 16.28 -9.79 -21.77
N ASP A 51 17.33 -10.00 -22.57
CA ASP A 51 17.36 -9.64 -23.99
C ASP A 51 16.33 -10.40 -24.85
N ALA A 52 15.85 -11.57 -24.37
CA ALA A 52 14.77 -12.31 -25.02
C ALA A 52 13.41 -11.64 -24.78
N LEU A 53 13.20 -11.17 -23.55
CA LEU A 53 11.97 -10.54 -23.08
C LEU A 53 11.88 -9.07 -23.46
N TYR A 54 13.02 -8.43 -23.65
CA TYR A 54 13.17 -6.99 -23.79
C TYR A 54 14.17 -6.64 -24.87
N LYS A 55 13.75 -5.83 -25.85
CA LYS A 55 14.62 -5.35 -26.94
C LYS A 55 14.38 -3.87 -27.18
N ASN A 56 15.47 -3.11 -27.36
CA ASN A 56 15.41 -1.67 -27.66
C ASN A 56 14.56 -0.86 -26.66
N GLY A 57 14.69 -1.17 -25.36
CA GLY A 57 14.01 -0.44 -24.29
C GLY A 57 12.50 -0.69 -24.15
N LYS A 58 11.95 -1.73 -24.80
CA LYS A 58 10.53 -2.11 -24.69
C LYS A 58 10.32 -3.64 -24.63
N PRO A 59 9.15 -4.11 -24.16
CA PRO A 59 8.85 -5.54 -24.17
C PRO A 59 8.90 -6.05 -25.61
N ASN A 60 9.49 -7.22 -25.82
CA ASN A 60 9.84 -7.70 -27.15
C ASN A 60 8.63 -8.31 -27.88
N ASN A 61 8.10 -9.43 -27.38
CA ASN A 61 7.08 -10.20 -28.09
C ASN A 61 6.12 -11.03 -27.21
N THR A 62 6.23 -10.97 -25.89
CA THR A 62 5.31 -11.65 -24.95
C THR A 62 5.16 -10.84 -23.68
N SER A 63 4.11 -11.14 -22.90
CA SER A 63 4.04 -10.77 -21.48
C SER A 63 5.03 -11.59 -20.64
N ILE A 64 5.20 -11.25 -19.36
CA ILE A 64 6.06 -11.96 -18.41
C ILE A 64 5.21 -12.66 -17.37
N GLY A 65 5.42 -13.96 -17.16
CA GLY A 65 4.84 -14.73 -16.07
C GLY A 65 5.87 -14.97 -14.97
N ILE A 66 5.54 -14.67 -13.73
CA ILE A 66 6.44 -14.88 -12.59
C ILE A 66 5.92 -16.07 -11.79
N TYR A 67 6.71 -17.14 -11.72
CA TYR A 67 6.38 -18.31 -10.90
C TYR A 67 7.04 -18.19 -9.52
N TRP A 68 6.23 -18.30 -8.47
CA TRP A 68 6.64 -18.23 -7.05
C TRP A 68 7.16 -16.85 -6.60
N SER A 69 6.44 -15.77 -6.94
CA SER A 69 6.85 -14.39 -6.59
C SER A 69 6.94 -14.12 -5.08
N ASN A 70 6.37 -14.98 -4.23
CA ASN A 70 6.57 -14.95 -2.78
C ASN A 70 8.00 -15.35 -2.36
N SER A 71 8.88 -15.71 -3.30
CA SER A 71 10.30 -15.99 -3.06
C SER A 71 11.04 -14.85 -2.34
N THR A 72 10.56 -13.60 -2.42
CA THR A 72 11.10 -12.46 -1.66
C THR A 72 11.00 -12.68 -0.16
N PHE A 73 9.88 -13.23 0.32
CA PHE A 73 9.71 -13.65 1.70
C PHE A 73 10.65 -14.82 2.02
N ASP A 74 10.78 -15.80 1.12
CA ASP A 74 11.60 -17.00 1.34
C ASP A 74 13.09 -16.67 1.52
N ILE A 75 13.61 -15.67 0.79
CA ILE A 75 15.01 -15.24 0.90
C ILE A 75 15.29 -14.23 2.02
N SER A 76 14.25 -13.64 2.63
CA SER A 76 14.43 -12.75 3.78
C SER A 76 14.90 -13.54 4.99
N GLU A 77 15.98 -13.11 5.63
CA GLU A 77 16.59 -13.85 6.73
C GLU A 77 15.78 -13.70 8.02
N SER A 78 15.34 -12.47 8.32
CA SER A 78 14.61 -12.18 9.55
C SER A 78 13.12 -12.50 9.47
N LYS A 79 12.57 -12.65 8.26
CA LYS A 79 11.12 -12.68 7.97
C LYS A 79 10.35 -11.47 8.50
N MET A 80 11.06 -10.42 8.93
CA MET A 80 10.44 -9.18 9.40
C MET A 80 10.04 -8.32 8.18
N PRO A 81 8.96 -7.53 8.31
CA PRO A 81 8.44 -6.73 7.20
C PRO A 81 9.46 -5.85 6.49
N GLU A 82 10.40 -5.26 7.22
CA GLU A 82 11.46 -4.41 6.66
C GLU A 82 12.36 -5.19 5.70
N ASP A 83 12.72 -6.42 6.08
CA ASP A 83 13.59 -7.26 5.26
C ASP A 83 12.88 -7.80 4.03
N VAL A 84 11.62 -8.19 4.18
CA VAL A 84 10.75 -8.60 3.07
C VAL A 84 10.57 -7.44 2.10
N TYR A 85 10.21 -6.25 2.60
CA TYR A 85 10.04 -5.05 1.79
C TYR A 85 11.32 -4.68 1.02
N ARG A 86 12.50 -4.70 1.66
CA ARG A 86 13.77 -4.45 0.96
C ARG A 86 14.03 -5.46 -0.16
N ASN A 87 13.70 -6.72 0.03
CA ASN A 87 13.84 -7.74 -1.01
C ASN A 87 12.80 -7.58 -2.13
N GLU A 88 11.58 -7.15 -1.81
CA GLU A 88 10.56 -6.77 -2.80
C GLU A 88 10.99 -5.56 -3.62
N GLN A 89 11.62 -4.55 -3.02
CA GLN A 89 12.15 -3.40 -3.76
C GLN A 89 13.21 -3.84 -4.79
N LYS A 90 14.11 -4.75 -4.42
CA LYS A 90 15.10 -5.32 -5.36
C LYS A 90 14.42 -6.16 -6.45
N PHE A 91 13.40 -6.93 -6.07
CA PHE A 91 12.66 -7.78 -7.00
C PHE A 91 11.90 -6.97 -8.05
N TRP A 92 11.19 -5.92 -7.65
CA TRP A 92 10.36 -5.14 -8.57
C TRP A 92 11.12 -4.05 -9.31
N ASN A 93 12.14 -3.44 -8.70
CA ASN A 93 12.82 -2.26 -9.27
C ASN A 93 14.21 -2.53 -9.84
N GLY A 94 14.77 -3.72 -9.60
CA GLY A 94 16.12 -4.08 -10.01
C GLY A 94 16.98 -4.44 -8.81
N GLY A 95 17.81 -5.47 -9.00
CA GLY A 95 18.56 -6.12 -7.94
C GLY A 95 20.04 -6.23 -8.28
N SER A 96 20.73 -7.06 -7.50
CA SER A 96 22.17 -7.24 -7.59
C SER A 96 22.58 -7.95 -8.89
N THR A 97 23.78 -7.63 -9.37
CA THR A 97 24.52 -8.48 -10.30
C THR A 97 25.05 -9.69 -9.56
N ILE A 98 24.89 -10.87 -10.13
CA ILE A 98 25.46 -12.11 -9.62
C ILE A 98 26.39 -12.75 -10.64
N GLU A 99 27.41 -13.45 -10.16
CA GLU A 99 28.26 -14.29 -10.98
C GLU A 99 27.62 -15.66 -11.21
N THR A 100 27.65 -16.11 -12.46
CA THR A 100 27.18 -17.45 -12.83
C THR A 100 28.27 -18.17 -13.63
N ARG A 101 28.13 -19.48 -13.80
CA ARG A 101 29.04 -20.26 -14.68
C ARG A 101 29.03 -19.81 -16.16
N PHE A 102 28.10 -18.93 -16.53
CA PHE A 102 27.93 -18.38 -17.88
C PHE A 102 28.22 -16.87 -17.94
N GLY A 103 28.80 -16.29 -16.87
CA GLY A 103 29.07 -14.86 -16.72
C GLY A 103 28.15 -14.16 -15.74
N GLU A 104 28.30 -12.84 -15.66
CA GLU A 104 27.48 -11.97 -14.82
C GLU A 104 26.02 -11.93 -15.30
N SER A 105 25.09 -11.91 -14.35
CA SER A 105 23.67 -11.72 -14.61
C SER A 105 23.11 -10.70 -13.64
N THR A 106 22.55 -9.61 -14.17
CA THR A 106 21.88 -8.58 -13.38
C THR A 106 20.37 -8.77 -13.39
N TRP A 107 19.74 -8.70 -12.22
CA TRP A 107 18.30 -8.62 -12.15
C TRP A 107 17.84 -7.21 -12.47
N GLN A 108 17.23 -7.03 -13.63
CA GLN A 108 16.89 -5.70 -14.12
C GLN A 108 15.63 -5.10 -13.47
N GLY A 109 14.81 -5.93 -12.84
CA GLY A 109 13.50 -5.53 -12.31
C GLY A 109 12.47 -5.31 -13.40
N PHE A 110 11.35 -4.69 -13.07
CA PHE A 110 10.22 -4.44 -13.96
C PHE A 110 9.90 -2.95 -14.11
N SER A 111 10.33 -2.11 -13.17
CA SER A 111 10.01 -0.67 -13.15
C SER A 111 10.58 0.11 -14.34
N ASN A 112 11.73 -0.31 -14.88
CA ASN A 112 12.33 0.28 -16.09
C ASN A 112 11.59 -0.10 -17.38
N TYR A 113 10.67 -1.05 -17.28
CA TYR A 113 10.09 -1.75 -18.41
C TYR A 113 8.59 -1.51 -18.52
N PHE A 114 7.88 -1.64 -17.41
CA PHE A 114 6.45 -1.47 -17.37
C PHE A 114 6.13 -0.07 -16.86
N GLU A 115 5.38 0.69 -17.66
CA GLU A 115 4.83 1.94 -17.17
C GLU A 115 3.89 1.65 -15.99
N PRO A 116 4.10 2.28 -14.83
CA PRO A 116 3.29 1.98 -13.67
C PRO A 116 1.86 2.47 -13.89
N ARG A 117 0.92 1.63 -13.46
CA ARG A 117 -0.52 1.92 -13.46
C ARG A 117 -0.93 2.49 -12.11
N SER A 118 -2.04 3.21 -12.09
CA SER A 118 -2.60 3.77 -10.85
C SER A 118 -4.12 3.71 -10.89
N VAL A 119 -4.71 3.44 -9.74
CA VAL A 119 -6.16 3.44 -9.49
C VAL A 119 -6.68 4.82 -9.05
N ILE A 120 -5.80 5.82 -8.93
CA ILE A 120 -6.14 7.13 -8.37
C ILE A 120 -6.71 8.03 -9.47
N ASN A 121 -7.94 7.76 -9.87
CA ASN A 121 -8.67 8.48 -10.92
C ASN A 121 -9.97 9.12 -10.41
N GLU A 122 -10.35 8.86 -9.16
CA GLU A 122 -11.57 9.36 -8.51
C GLU A 122 -11.27 9.89 -7.10
N LEU A 123 -12.22 10.66 -6.56
CA LEU A 123 -12.15 11.22 -5.21
C LEU A 123 -13.35 10.73 -4.38
N PRO A 124 -13.16 10.48 -3.07
CA PRO A 124 -11.95 10.73 -2.29
C PRO A 124 -10.85 9.67 -2.49
N PHE A 125 -9.61 10.07 -2.25
CA PHE A 125 -8.45 9.18 -2.15
C PHE A 125 -7.78 9.38 -0.80
N LYS A 126 -7.39 8.29 -0.13
CA LYS A 126 -6.65 8.34 1.14
C LYS A 126 -5.63 7.20 1.17
N SER A 127 -4.42 7.50 1.63
CA SER A 127 -3.41 6.52 1.97
C SER A 127 -2.70 6.96 3.25
N ASN A 128 -2.60 6.08 4.22
CA ASN A 128 -1.80 6.23 5.43
C ASN A 128 -0.45 5.50 5.29
N PHE A 129 -0.16 4.97 4.09
CA PHE A 129 0.98 4.09 3.83
C PHE A 129 0.93 2.82 4.69
N ASN A 130 -0.28 2.36 5.03
CA ASN A 130 -0.49 1.12 5.75
C ASN A 130 -0.17 -0.08 4.84
N TYR A 131 0.84 -0.87 5.21
CA TYR A 131 1.31 -2.03 4.45
C TYR A 131 0.38 -3.25 4.59
N GLY A 132 -0.64 -3.16 5.44
CA GLY A 132 -1.57 -4.27 5.72
C GLY A 132 -1.05 -5.24 6.78
N LEU A 133 -0.07 -4.82 7.59
CA LEU A 133 0.42 -5.54 8.76
C LEU A 133 1.12 -4.56 9.72
N GLY A 134 1.45 -5.02 10.93
CA GLY A 134 2.31 -4.30 11.87
C GLY A 134 2.41 -4.98 13.22
N SER A 135 3.39 -4.57 14.02
CA SER A 135 3.56 -4.97 15.43
C SER A 135 2.75 -4.11 16.40
N PHE A 136 2.09 -3.08 15.88
CA PHE A 136 1.17 -2.22 16.59
C PHE A 136 0.13 -1.67 15.62
N TYR A 137 -0.93 -1.09 16.18
CA TYR A 137 -1.87 -0.26 15.42
C TYR A 137 -1.96 1.12 16.07
N ASN A 138 -1.65 2.17 15.32
CA ASN A 138 -1.80 3.55 15.78
C ASN A 138 -3.09 4.18 15.24
N GLU A 139 -3.63 5.10 16.02
CA GLU A 139 -4.61 6.09 15.58
C GLU A 139 -4.15 7.50 15.92
N LYS A 140 -4.05 8.35 14.90
CA LYS A 140 -3.51 9.70 14.99
C LYS A 140 -2.13 9.76 15.69
N GLY A 141 -1.30 8.75 15.47
CA GLY A 141 0.03 8.63 16.09
C GLY A 141 0.03 8.12 17.53
N LYS A 142 -1.11 7.67 18.07
CA LYS A 142 -1.20 7.03 19.39
C LYS A 142 -1.46 5.54 19.21
N THR A 143 -0.67 4.69 19.84
CA THR A 143 -0.87 3.24 19.86
C THR A 143 -2.16 2.87 20.58
N VAL A 144 -3.03 2.16 19.86
CA VAL A 144 -4.30 1.61 20.37
C VAL A 144 -4.30 0.08 20.38
N SER A 145 -3.27 -0.57 19.84
CA SER A 145 -2.98 -1.99 20.04
C SER A 145 -1.49 -2.23 19.89
N ARG A 146 -0.94 -3.13 20.71
CA ARG A 146 0.45 -3.62 20.64
C ARG A 146 0.51 -5.08 20.16
N GLU A 147 -0.61 -5.63 19.73
CA GLU A 147 -0.68 -6.96 19.16
C GLU A 147 -0.17 -6.92 17.71
N GLU A 148 0.58 -7.95 17.33
CA GLU A 148 0.94 -8.16 15.93
C GLU A 148 -0.31 -8.50 15.12
N TRP A 149 -0.38 -7.95 13.91
CA TRP A 149 -1.52 -8.17 13.04
C TRP A 149 -1.10 -8.16 11.56
N HIS A 150 -1.85 -8.90 10.75
CA HIS A 150 -1.78 -8.86 9.30
C HIS A 150 -3.20 -8.92 8.74
N ASN A 151 -3.51 -8.00 7.84
CA ASN A 151 -4.78 -7.94 7.14
C ASN A 151 -4.62 -7.11 5.86
N LEU A 152 -4.38 -7.81 4.74
CA LEU A 152 -4.22 -7.16 3.44
C LEU A 152 -5.52 -6.49 2.93
N SER A 153 -6.68 -6.83 3.50
CA SER A 153 -7.97 -6.18 3.17
C SER A 153 -8.03 -4.70 3.56
N ILE A 154 -7.05 -4.23 4.37
CA ILE A 154 -6.91 -2.83 4.77
C ILE A 154 -5.54 -2.25 4.40
N GLN A 155 -4.81 -2.91 3.51
CA GLN A 155 -3.61 -2.34 2.90
C GLN A 155 -4.01 -1.11 2.08
N ASP A 156 -3.32 0.01 2.29
CA ASP A 156 -3.56 1.21 1.52
C ASP A 156 -2.96 1.09 0.12
N VAL A 157 -3.44 1.89 -0.81
CA VAL A 157 -2.72 2.11 -2.07
C VAL A 157 -1.37 2.77 -1.72
N LEU A 158 -0.29 2.01 -1.91
CA LEU A 158 1.08 2.47 -1.71
C LEU A 158 1.58 3.33 -2.89
N PRO A 159 2.68 4.09 -2.74
CA PRO A 159 3.23 4.90 -3.82
C PRO A 159 3.34 4.14 -5.14
N THR A 160 2.95 4.81 -6.24
CA THR A 160 3.08 4.30 -7.61
C THR A 160 4.54 4.08 -7.98
N TRP A 161 5.42 4.99 -7.55
CA TRP A 161 6.87 4.85 -7.70
C TRP A 161 7.48 4.55 -6.34
N GLN A 162 8.12 3.39 -6.22
CA GLN A 162 8.81 2.94 -5.00
C GLN A 162 10.26 2.59 -5.36
N PHE A 163 11.26 3.45 -5.17
CA PHE A 163 11.10 4.90 -5.28
C PHE A 163 11.96 5.41 -6.44
N GLN A 164 11.38 6.26 -7.27
CA GLN A 164 12.08 6.85 -8.40
C GLN A 164 12.84 8.11 -7.94
N VAL A 165 13.97 7.90 -7.26
CA VAL A 165 14.81 8.97 -6.69
C VAL A 165 16.29 8.70 -6.86
N ASP A 166 17.07 9.76 -6.70
CA ASP A 166 18.50 9.68 -6.45
C ASP A 166 18.74 9.31 -4.98
N THR A 167 19.09 8.05 -4.73
CA THR A 167 19.31 7.53 -3.37
C THR A 167 20.52 8.14 -2.67
N THR A 168 21.40 8.83 -3.41
CA THR A 168 22.48 9.61 -2.79
C THR A 168 21.97 10.88 -2.10
N LYS A 169 20.74 11.31 -2.42
CA LYS A 169 20.12 12.52 -1.87
C LYS A 169 19.00 12.22 -0.88
N VAL A 170 18.26 11.14 -1.09
CA VAL A 170 17.18 10.70 -0.20
C VAL A 170 16.98 9.19 -0.25
N GLU A 171 16.88 8.57 0.92
CA GLU A 171 16.55 7.15 1.08
C GLU A 171 15.13 7.00 1.64
N PRO A 172 14.14 6.77 0.76
CA PRO A 172 12.77 6.47 1.15
C PRO A 172 12.57 4.97 1.45
N THR A 173 11.81 4.66 2.50
CA THR A 173 11.36 3.29 2.80
C THR A 173 9.99 3.30 3.49
N ILE A 174 9.24 2.21 3.40
CA ILE A 174 8.15 1.98 4.36
C ILE A 174 8.79 1.64 5.71
N SER A 175 8.41 2.37 6.75
CA SER A 175 8.82 2.12 8.14
C SER A 175 7.66 1.47 8.90
N PHE A 176 7.99 0.45 9.68
CA PHE A 176 7.07 -0.23 10.59
C PHE A 176 7.37 0.13 12.07
N GLU A 177 8.14 1.20 12.30
CA GLU A 177 8.53 1.66 13.65
C GLU A 177 7.59 2.73 14.21
N ASP A 178 6.98 3.54 13.35
CA ASP A 178 5.95 4.51 13.73
C ASP A 178 4.96 4.73 12.57
N SER A 179 3.74 5.13 12.91
CA SER A 179 2.69 5.45 11.93
C SER A 179 1.69 6.47 12.48
N TYR A 180 1.00 7.18 11.58
CA TYR A 180 -0.12 8.03 11.99
C TYR A 180 -1.41 7.22 12.14
N PHE A 181 -1.70 6.35 11.18
CA PHE A 181 -2.76 5.34 11.26
C PHE A 181 -2.23 4.00 10.73
N GLY A 182 -2.66 2.89 11.34
CA GLY A 182 -2.22 1.55 10.92
C GLY A 182 -0.88 1.15 11.54
N GLY A 183 -0.13 0.30 10.84
CA GLY A 183 1.11 -0.32 11.35
C GLY A 183 2.38 0.19 10.68
N SER A 184 2.27 1.10 9.71
CA SER A 184 3.41 1.59 8.96
C SER A 184 3.20 3.00 8.43
N SER A 185 4.29 3.67 8.07
CA SER A 185 4.29 4.96 7.40
C SER A 185 5.43 5.06 6.39
N LEU A 186 5.47 6.11 5.57
CA LEU A 186 6.59 6.36 4.66
C LEU A 186 7.67 7.16 5.39
N PHE A 187 8.85 6.57 5.55
CA PHE A 187 10.04 7.20 6.11
C PHE A 187 10.98 7.70 5.01
N LEU A 188 11.59 8.86 5.24
CA LEU A 188 12.55 9.50 4.35
C LEU A 188 13.78 9.88 5.16
N GLU A 189 14.95 9.39 4.76
CA GLU A 189 16.23 9.91 5.23
C GLU A 189 16.82 10.82 4.14
N ALA A 190 16.91 12.12 4.37
CA ALA A 190 17.38 13.08 3.39
C ALA A 190 18.81 13.54 3.69
N TYR A 191 19.68 13.44 2.68
CA TYR A 191 21.05 13.93 2.70
C TYR A 191 21.21 15.22 1.90
N GLU A 192 20.33 15.48 0.94
CA GLU A 192 20.29 16.73 0.17
C GLU A 192 18.85 17.07 -0.25
N ASN A 193 18.73 18.14 -1.03
CA ASN A 193 17.48 18.47 -1.69
C ASN A 193 17.12 17.39 -2.71
N ALA A 194 15.99 16.74 -2.52
CA ALA A 194 15.48 15.74 -3.44
C ALA A 194 14.01 16.00 -3.79
N GLU A 195 13.57 15.42 -4.90
CA GLU A 195 12.16 15.30 -5.27
C GLU A 195 11.80 13.82 -5.28
N LEU A 196 10.71 13.48 -4.60
CA LEU A 196 10.18 12.13 -4.46
C LEU A 196 8.76 12.09 -5.04
N PRO A 197 8.60 11.66 -6.31
CA PRO A 197 7.28 11.42 -6.87
C PRO A 197 6.66 10.21 -6.15
N LEU A 198 5.41 10.36 -5.67
CA LEU A 198 4.74 9.29 -4.92
C LEU A 198 3.67 8.61 -5.77
N TYR A 199 2.69 9.37 -6.25
CA TYR A 199 1.51 8.79 -6.91
C TYR A 199 1.29 9.37 -8.30
N LYS A 200 1.08 8.49 -9.27
CA LYS A 200 0.47 8.83 -10.57
C LYS A 200 -1.04 8.96 -10.34
N THR A 201 -1.66 9.99 -10.91
CA THR A 201 -3.09 10.25 -10.69
C THR A 201 -3.76 10.67 -12.01
N LYS A 202 -5.09 10.65 -12.01
CA LYS A 202 -5.94 11.19 -13.09
C LYS A 202 -7.10 11.98 -12.48
N ILE A 203 -6.80 12.84 -11.50
CA ILE A 203 -7.82 13.57 -10.74
C ILE A 203 -8.22 14.83 -11.51
N SER A 204 -9.50 14.98 -11.81
CA SER A 204 -10.06 16.17 -12.46
C SER A 204 -10.05 17.40 -11.54
N LEU A 205 -9.62 18.57 -12.06
CA LEU A 205 -9.71 19.86 -11.37
C LEU A 205 -10.95 20.67 -11.76
N GLU A 206 -11.99 20.08 -12.35
CA GLU A 206 -13.26 20.82 -12.59
C GLU A 206 -13.91 21.36 -11.30
N LYS A 207 -13.52 20.85 -10.13
CA LYS A 207 -13.91 21.33 -8.81
C LYS A 207 -12.67 21.56 -7.95
N ASN A 208 -12.82 22.36 -6.89
CA ASN A 208 -11.76 22.54 -5.89
C ASN A 208 -11.37 21.18 -5.31
N VAL A 209 -10.07 20.97 -5.13
CA VAL A 209 -9.52 19.75 -4.52
C VAL A 209 -8.81 20.14 -3.24
N ASN A 210 -9.24 19.56 -2.11
CA ASN A 210 -8.60 19.76 -0.82
C ASN A 210 -7.67 18.59 -0.54
N PHE A 211 -6.50 18.90 0.01
CA PHE A 211 -5.51 17.96 0.46
C PHE A 211 -5.39 18.01 1.98
N SER A 212 -5.11 16.86 2.58
CA SER A 212 -4.66 16.71 3.95
C SER A 212 -3.41 15.84 3.95
N VAL A 213 -2.29 16.39 4.39
CA VAL A 213 -1.01 15.68 4.46
C VAL A 213 -0.53 15.68 5.89
N VAL A 214 -0.28 14.51 6.46
CA VAL A 214 0.21 14.37 7.83
C VAL A 214 1.68 13.97 7.79
N ALA A 215 2.52 14.78 8.43
CA ALA A 215 3.96 14.57 8.45
C ALA A 215 4.55 14.89 9.83
N LYS A 216 5.72 14.33 10.11
CA LYS A 216 6.64 14.79 11.16
C LYS A 216 8.07 14.80 10.61
N THR A 217 8.92 15.64 11.17
CA THR A 217 10.29 15.92 10.71
C THR A 217 11.25 15.90 11.89
N ILE A 218 12.45 15.38 11.69
CA ILE A 218 13.51 15.25 12.69
C ILE A 218 14.80 15.84 12.08
N GLY A 219 15.47 16.73 12.80
CA GLY A 219 16.67 17.41 12.31
C GLY A 219 16.37 18.63 11.43
N ASN A 220 17.34 19.01 10.58
CA ASN A 220 17.29 20.23 9.77
C ASN A 220 16.76 19.95 8.35
N ILE A 221 15.54 19.41 8.30
CA ILE A 221 14.81 19.10 7.06
C ILE A 221 13.52 19.91 7.00
N SER A 222 13.18 20.39 5.81
CA SER A 222 11.84 20.90 5.49
C SER A 222 11.21 20.08 4.37
N LEU A 223 9.90 19.90 4.44
CA LEU A 223 9.14 19.18 3.42
C LEU A 223 8.23 20.12 2.64
N GLU A 224 8.14 19.89 1.34
CA GLU A 224 7.17 20.53 0.46
C GLU A 224 6.35 19.45 -0.25
N PHE A 225 5.03 19.53 -0.19
CA PHE A 225 4.17 18.69 -1.01
C PHE A 225 3.93 19.36 -2.36
N TYR A 226 4.01 18.59 -3.45
CA TYR A 226 3.81 19.13 -4.79
C TYR A 226 2.76 18.34 -5.58
N CYS A 227 2.13 19.04 -6.52
CA CYS A 227 1.21 18.50 -7.51
C CYS A 227 1.63 18.96 -8.90
N GLN A 228 1.85 18.02 -9.81
CA GLN A 228 2.04 18.31 -11.23
C GLN A 228 0.69 18.22 -11.94
N LEU A 229 0.37 19.25 -12.72
CA LEU A 229 -0.85 19.38 -13.48
C LEU A 229 -0.66 18.97 -14.94
N SER A 230 -1.75 18.62 -15.62
CA SER A 230 -1.72 18.19 -17.03
C SER A 230 -1.31 19.28 -18.02
N ASN A 231 -1.31 20.55 -17.61
CA ASN A 231 -0.81 21.69 -18.39
C ASN A 231 0.69 21.98 -18.15
N GLY A 232 1.39 21.15 -17.36
CA GLY A 232 2.81 21.29 -17.04
C GLY A 232 3.12 22.10 -15.78
N GLU A 233 2.14 22.79 -15.20
CA GLU A 233 2.33 23.56 -13.97
C GLU A 233 2.59 22.67 -12.76
N ILE A 234 3.49 23.11 -11.87
CA ILE A 234 3.76 22.45 -10.60
C ILE A 234 3.36 23.38 -9.47
N LEU A 235 2.37 22.96 -8.70
CA LEU A 235 1.92 23.64 -7.48
C LEU A 235 2.61 23.04 -6.27
N THR A 236 3.01 23.89 -5.32
CA THR A 236 3.70 23.44 -4.12
C THR A 236 3.12 24.05 -2.84
N ASN A 237 3.23 23.31 -1.74
CA ASN A 237 2.79 23.72 -0.42
C ASN A 237 3.80 23.25 0.62
N ALA A 238 4.35 24.17 1.41
CA ALA A 238 5.24 23.81 2.51
C ALA A 238 4.47 23.05 3.60
N LEU A 239 5.07 21.99 4.13
CA LEU A 239 4.55 21.26 5.29
C LEU A 239 5.18 21.81 6.56
N LYS A 240 4.41 21.86 7.64
CA LYS A 240 4.91 22.34 8.94
C LYS A 240 5.94 21.35 9.52
N ASN A 241 7.13 21.86 9.82
CA ASN A 241 8.16 21.11 10.53
C ASN A 241 7.73 20.88 11.98
N SER A 242 7.81 19.64 12.46
CA SER A 242 7.49 19.28 13.84
C SER A 242 8.00 17.88 14.18
N LEU A 243 8.49 17.70 15.41
CA LEU A 243 8.82 16.39 15.96
C LEU A 243 7.58 15.51 16.20
N SER A 244 6.39 16.11 16.23
CA SER A 244 5.10 15.42 16.39
C SER A 244 4.33 15.40 15.08
N TRP A 245 3.42 14.44 14.89
CA TRP A 245 2.54 14.38 13.73
C TRP A 245 1.74 15.67 13.55
N LYS A 246 1.95 16.37 12.43
CA LYS A 246 1.21 17.58 12.05
C LYS A 246 0.45 17.37 10.76
N LYS A 247 -0.85 17.66 10.84
CA LYS A 247 -1.76 17.73 9.70
C LYS A 247 -1.65 19.09 9.01
N ASN A 248 -1.37 19.05 7.72
CA ASN A 248 -1.28 20.20 6.82
C ASN A 248 -2.46 20.12 5.85
N ASN A 249 -3.22 21.21 5.71
CA ASN A 249 -4.34 21.26 4.79
C ASN A 249 -4.13 22.40 3.80
N PHE A 250 -4.38 22.14 2.53
CA PHE A 250 -4.32 23.13 1.47
C PHE A 250 -5.34 22.78 0.38
N ARG A 251 -5.64 23.76 -0.47
CA ARG A 251 -6.65 23.65 -1.52
C ARG A 251 -6.06 24.05 -2.86
N ILE A 252 -6.33 23.24 -3.87
CA ILE A 252 -6.11 23.59 -5.27
C ILE A 252 -7.45 24.04 -5.84
N THR A 253 -7.47 25.23 -6.42
CA THR A 253 -8.69 25.82 -7.00
C THR A 253 -9.08 25.14 -8.31
N ALA A 254 -10.37 25.15 -8.60
CA ALA A 254 -10.92 24.55 -9.81
C ALA A 254 -10.34 25.18 -11.08
N ARG A 255 -10.05 24.36 -12.09
CA ARG A 255 -9.50 24.73 -13.39
C ARG A 255 -10.10 23.83 -14.48
N LYS A 256 -10.79 24.43 -15.43
CA LYS A 256 -11.42 23.71 -16.55
C LYS A 256 -10.39 22.96 -17.38
N ASN A 257 -10.69 21.71 -17.73
CA ASN A 257 -9.88 20.82 -18.56
C ASN A 257 -8.45 20.53 -18.02
N VAL A 258 -8.20 20.79 -16.74
CA VAL A 258 -6.91 20.48 -16.08
C VAL A 258 -7.09 19.29 -15.14
N ARG A 259 -6.07 18.42 -15.07
CA ARG A 259 -6.01 17.30 -14.13
C ARG A 259 -4.75 17.39 -13.28
N ILE A 260 -4.82 16.89 -12.06
CA ILE A 260 -3.61 16.51 -11.30
C ILE A 260 -3.17 15.15 -11.86
N ILE A 261 -1.92 15.06 -12.30
CA ILE A 261 -1.36 13.86 -12.95
C ILE A 261 -0.30 13.16 -12.11
N LYS A 262 0.33 13.89 -11.18
CA LYS A 262 1.35 13.37 -10.27
C LYS A 262 1.35 14.18 -8.99
N ILE A 263 1.55 13.50 -7.86
CA ILE A 263 1.76 14.12 -6.56
C ILE A 263 2.98 13.49 -5.88
N GLY A 264 3.65 14.27 -5.04
CA GLY A 264 4.83 13.81 -4.33
C GLY A 264 5.28 14.80 -3.26
N VAL A 265 6.48 14.56 -2.74
CA VAL A 265 7.12 15.44 -1.77
C VAL A 265 8.52 15.82 -2.21
N ARG A 266 9.00 16.94 -1.68
CA ARG A 266 10.36 17.41 -1.85
C ARG A 266 10.99 17.60 -0.48
N THR A 267 12.21 17.15 -0.34
CA THR A 267 13.04 17.39 0.83
C THR A 267 13.90 18.63 0.59
N ARG A 268 14.13 19.39 1.65
CA ARG A 268 15.07 20.52 1.68
C ARG A 268 15.96 20.38 2.90
N GLY A 269 17.28 20.37 2.70
CA GLY A 269 18.25 20.17 3.79
C GLY A 269 18.49 18.71 4.15
N LYS A 270 18.90 18.47 5.39
CA LYS A 270 19.37 17.17 5.90
C LYS A 270 18.61 16.75 7.14
N GLY A 271 18.15 15.50 7.18
CA GLY A 271 17.45 14.93 8.33
C GLY A 271 16.38 13.93 7.89
N SER A 272 15.57 13.52 8.86
CA SER A 272 14.59 12.44 8.66
C SER A 272 13.16 12.98 8.66
N ALA A 273 12.27 12.33 7.93
CA ALA A 273 10.87 12.68 7.85
C ALA A 273 9.99 11.44 7.79
N TYR A 274 8.79 11.55 8.35
CA TYR A 274 7.74 10.56 8.21
C TYR A 274 6.51 11.21 7.56
N LEU A 275 5.93 10.53 6.58
CA LEU A 275 4.63 10.82 6.00
C LEU A 275 3.64 9.74 6.44
N GLY A 276 2.61 10.14 7.17
CA GLY A 276 1.64 9.24 7.78
C GLY A 276 0.25 9.28 7.17
N GLU A 277 -0.06 10.28 6.33
CA GLU A 277 -1.32 10.36 5.60
C GLU A 277 -1.18 11.28 4.39
N VAL A 278 -1.75 10.86 3.26
CA VAL A 278 -2.12 11.72 2.13
C VAL A 278 -3.60 11.46 1.84
N ALA A 279 -4.44 12.47 2.04
CA ALA A 279 -5.87 12.43 1.75
C ALA A 279 -6.26 13.55 0.79
N ILE A 280 -7.12 13.22 -0.18
CA ILE A 280 -7.55 14.11 -1.27
C ILE A 280 -9.07 14.00 -1.41
N ASN A 281 -9.77 15.12 -1.45
CA ASN A 281 -11.22 15.17 -1.63
C ASN A 281 -11.68 16.42 -2.39
N SER A 282 -12.83 16.37 -3.07
CA SER A 282 -13.40 17.51 -3.80
C SER A 282 -14.56 18.20 -3.07
N LYS A 283 -15.16 17.52 -2.09
CA LYS A 283 -16.30 17.98 -1.29
C LYS A 283 -16.18 17.47 0.13
N HIS A 284 -17.00 18.02 1.02
CA HIS A 284 -17.22 17.38 2.32
C HIS A 284 -17.85 16.01 2.06
N GLU A 285 -17.06 14.96 2.28
CA GLU A 285 -17.56 13.59 2.31
C GLU A 285 -18.46 13.45 3.56
N PRO A 286 -19.71 12.97 3.40
CA PRO A 286 -20.59 12.78 4.54
C PRO A 286 -20.04 11.67 5.45
N SER A 287 -20.27 11.79 6.75
CA SER A 287 -20.03 10.69 7.67
C SER A 287 -20.93 9.51 7.29
N PRO A 288 -20.38 8.28 7.16
CA PRO A 288 -21.21 7.12 6.94
C PRO A 288 -22.03 6.81 8.19
N THR A 289 -23.17 6.15 8.02
CA THR A 289 -23.83 5.48 9.15
C THR A 289 -22.96 4.31 9.60
N THR A 290 -22.89 4.04 10.91
CA THR A 290 -22.20 2.83 11.38
C THR A 290 -23.12 1.63 11.26
N SER A 291 -22.61 0.57 10.62
CA SER A 291 -23.36 -0.66 10.40
C SER A 291 -23.75 -1.31 11.73
N GLN A 292 -25.01 -1.71 11.81
CA GLN A 292 -25.47 -2.58 12.88
C GLN A 292 -24.79 -3.94 12.75
N PHE A 293 -24.49 -4.59 13.87
CA PHE A 293 -23.77 -5.86 13.87
C PHE A 293 -24.35 -6.87 14.86
N GLN A 294 -24.13 -8.15 14.58
CA GLN A 294 -24.40 -9.28 15.46
C GLN A 294 -23.08 -9.95 15.83
N VAL A 295 -23.01 -10.52 17.02
CA VAL A 295 -21.80 -11.21 17.48
C VAL A 295 -22.19 -12.56 18.07
N ASN A 296 -21.54 -13.61 17.57
CA ASN A 296 -21.54 -14.93 18.18
C ASN A 296 -20.17 -15.11 18.84
N GLY A 297 -20.14 -15.52 20.10
CA GLY A 297 -18.89 -15.74 20.81
C GLY A 297 -18.82 -17.11 21.46
N PHE A 298 -17.60 -17.61 21.58
CA PHE A 298 -17.28 -18.93 22.08
C PHE A 298 -16.27 -18.77 23.21
N LEU A 299 -16.64 -19.18 24.43
CA LEU A 299 -15.79 -19.06 25.60
C LEU A 299 -14.70 -20.13 25.56
N ASN A 300 -13.47 -19.72 25.87
CA ASN A 300 -12.32 -20.60 26.04
C ASN A 300 -11.51 -20.14 27.27
N GLU A 301 -11.78 -20.75 28.42
CA GLU A 301 -11.23 -20.37 29.72
C GLU A 301 -11.45 -18.88 30.04
N ASN A 302 -10.36 -18.09 30.12
CA ASN A 302 -10.36 -16.66 30.38
C ASN A 302 -10.39 -15.79 29.10
N ASN A 303 -10.55 -16.42 27.94
CA ASN A 303 -10.62 -15.75 26.65
C ASN A 303 -11.90 -16.16 25.90
N ALA A 304 -12.15 -15.49 24.80
CA ALA A 304 -13.18 -15.88 23.86
C ALA A 304 -12.72 -15.70 22.41
N GLU A 305 -13.37 -16.44 21.53
CA GLU A 305 -13.38 -16.21 20.09
C GLU A 305 -14.68 -15.52 19.72
N LEU A 306 -14.66 -14.60 18.74
CA LEU A 306 -15.85 -13.89 18.29
C LEU A 306 -15.98 -13.91 16.76
N TYR A 307 -17.21 -14.14 16.31
CA TYR A 307 -17.62 -13.98 14.92
C TYR A 307 -18.60 -12.81 14.85
N VAL A 308 -18.19 -11.76 14.14
CA VAL A 308 -18.96 -10.51 13.99
C VAL A 308 -19.53 -10.46 12.59
N HIS A 309 -20.84 -10.28 12.49
CA HIS A 309 -21.56 -10.10 11.23
C HIS A 309 -22.15 -8.69 11.16
N PHE A 310 -21.81 -7.93 10.11
CA PHE A 310 -22.29 -6.58 9.84
C PHE A 310 -23.47 -6.59 8.87
N LYS A 311 -24.57 -5.96 9.29
CA LYS A 311 -25.69 -5.64 8.40
C LYS A 311 -25.20 -4.58 7.41
N THR A 312 -25.09 -4.98 6.14
CA THR A 312 -24.49 -4.19 5.07
C THR A 312 -25.21 -2.86 4.87
N LEU A 313 -24.45 -1.82 4.53
CA LEU A 313 -24.97 -0.51 4.11
C LEU A 313 -24.84 -0.35 2.60
N ASP A 314 -25.58 0.61 2.03
CA ASP A 314 -25.54 0.89 0.59
C ASP A 314 -24.21 1.48 0.11
N ALA A 315 -23.38 2.01 1.03
CA ALA A 315 -22.10 2.61 0.71
C ALA A 315 -20.93 1.72 1.18
N PRO A 316 -19.83 1.63 0.41
CA PRO A 316 -18.63 0.91 0.81
C PRO A 316 -17.97 1.61 2.00
N VAL A 317 -17.78 0.85 3.07
CA VAL A 317 -17.16 1.30 4.32
C VAL A 317 -16.21 0.23 4.83
N TYR A 318 -15.27 0.65 5.66
CA TYR A 318 -14.59 -0.23 6.59
C TYR A 318 -15.35 -0.25 7.93
N HIS A 319 -15.40 -1.40 8.58
CA HIS A 319 -15.81 -1.53 9.97
C HIS A 319 -14.57 -1.61 10.84
N ASN A 320 -14.42 -0.69 11.79
CA ASN A 320 -13.32 -0.67 12.74
C ASN A 320 -13.82 -1.15 14.10
N LEU A 321 -13.19 -2.17 14.67
CA LEU A 321 -13.63 -2.86 15.88
C LEU A 321 -12.63 -2.67 17.01
N TYR A 322 -13.15 -2.52 18.23
CA TYR A 322 -12.34 -2.36 19.43
C TYR A 322 -12.95 -3.08 20.62
N PHE A 323 -12.07 -3.58 21.48
CA PHE A 323 -12.40 -4.05 22.81
C PHE A 323 -12.28 -2.88 23.78
N ILE A 324 -13.25 -2.74 24.69
CA ILE A 324 -13.18 -1.80 25.80
C ILE A 324 -12.86 -2.60 27.07
N ASN A 325 -11.66 -2.40 27.62
CA ASN A 325 -11.22 -3.10 28.83
C ASN A 325 -11.93 -2.58 30.10
N GLU A 326 -11.59 -3.12 31.27
CA GLU A 326 -12.18 -2.70 32.55
C GLU A 326 -11.85 -1.23 32.91
N GLU A 327 -10.71 -0.71 32.45
CA GLU A 327 -10.25 0.66 32.66
C GLU A 327 -10.89 1.67 31.67
N ASN A 328 -11.76 1.19 30.77
CA ASN A 328 -12.34 1.93 29.64
C ASN A 328 -11.32 2.35 28.56
N ASP A 329 -10.15 1.73 28.53
CA ASP A 329 -9.25 1.86 27.39
C ASP A 329 -9.80 1.13 26.18
N LYS A 330 -9.54 1.74 25.02
CA LYS A 330 -9.96 1.27 23.72
C LYS A 330 -8.80 0.54 23.05
N ILE A 331 -8.94 -0.78 22.92
CA ILE A 331 -7.96 -1.67 22.30
C ILE A 331 -8.42 -2.07 20.91
N TRP A 332 -7.63 -1.81 19.87
CA TRP A 332 -7.99 -2.15 18.50
C TRP A 332 -7.96 -3.66 18.26
N LEU A 333 -9.06 -4.19 17.72
CA LEU A 333 -9.24 -5.61 17.42
C LEU A 333 -9.08 -5.93 15.94
N GLY A 334 -9.31 -4.96 15.07
CA GLY A 334 -9.32 -5.19 13.63
C GLY A 334 -10.12 -4.15 12.86
N LYS A 335 -9.88 -4.13 11.55
CA LYS A 335 -10.63 -3.33 10.58
C LYS A 335 -10.92 -4.19 9.36
N THR A 336 -12.11 -4.12 8.78
CA THR A 336 -12.47 -4.93 7.61
C THR A 336 -13.44 -4.22 6.68
N PRO A 337 -13.33 -4.35 5.35
CA PRO A 337 -14.39 -3.99 4.42
C PRO A 337 -15.45 -5.09 4.25
N SER A 338 -15.23 -6.27 4.84
CA SER A 338 -16.12 -7.43 4.71
C SER A 338 -17.32 -7.34 5.65
N LYS A 339 -18.38 -8.08 5.31
CA LYS A 339 -19.57 -8.26 6.16
C LYS A 339 -19.29 -9.13 7.38
N ASP A 340 -18.23 -9.91 7.35
CA ASP A 340 -17.90 -10.85 8.41
C ASP A 340 -16.46 -10.60 8.89
N PHE A 341 -16.27 -10.71 10.21
CA PHE A 341 -14.97 -10.57 10.84
C PHE A 341 -14.81 -11.57 11.98
N TYR A 342 -13.66 -12.21 12.03
CA TYR A 342 -13.30 -13.16 13.07
C TYR A 342 -12.25 -12.54 14.00
N ILE A 343 -12.46 -12.68 15.31
CA ILE A 343 -11.53 -12.28 16.36
C ILE A 343 -11.14 -13.55 17.11
N SER A 344 -9.87 -13.94 16.98
CA SER A 344 -9.36 -15.21 17.50
C SER A 344 -9.16 -15.24 19.00
N LYS A 345 -8.99 -14.08 19.64
CA LYS A 345 -8.74 -13.99 21.07
C LYS A 345 -9.14 -12.63 21.61
N ILE A 346 -9.99 -12.65 22.62
CA ILE A 346 -10.32 -11.48 23.43
C ILE A 346 -10.40 -11.90 24.90
N PRO A 347 -9.73 -11.18 25.82
CA PRO A 347 -9.84 -11.48 27.23
C PRO A 347 -11.27 -11.19 27.72
N THR A 348 -11.79 -12.03 28.60
CA THR A 348 -13.12 -11.85 29.18
C THR A 348 -13.14 -12.24 30.65
N LYS A 349 -14.04 -11.60 31.40
CA LYS A 349 -14.33 -11.90 32.80
C LYS A 349 -15.81 -12.24 32.91
N ASN A 350 -16.10 -13.44 33.41
CA ASN A 350 -17.47 -13.96 33.52
C ASN A 350 -18.25 -13.96 32.20
N GLY A 351 -17.55 -14.14 31.06
CA GLY A 351 -18.17 -14.16 29.73
C GLY A 351 -18.74 -12.83 29.26
N LYS A 352 -18.43 -11.69 29.90
CA LYS A 352 -18.88 -10.37 29.43
C LYS A 352 -17.80 -9.65 28.67
N ILE A 353 -18.15 -9.11 27.49
CA ILE A 353 -17.22 -8.44 26.58
C ILE A 353 -17.87 -7.16 26.06
N LYS A 354 -17.17 -6.02 26.15
CA LYS A 354 -17.62 -4.75 25.58
C LYS A 354 -16.91 -4.50 24.26
N ILE A 355 -17.68 -4.40 23.17
CA ILE A 355 -17.18 -4.10 21.83
C ILE A 355 -17.68 -2.73 21.38
N GLU A 356 -16.77 -1.97 20.78
CA GLU A 356 -17.05 -0.75 20.04
C GLU A 356 -16.84 -0.99 18.55
N VAL A 357 -17.80 -0.58 17.73
CA VAL A 357 -17.69 -0.56 16.26
C VAL A 357 -17.88 0.86 15.77
N GLN A 358 -17.06 1.26 14.79
CA GLN A 358 -17.21 2.50 14.05
C GLN A 358 -16.97 2.25 12.57
N SER A 359 -17.94 2.60 11.72
CA SER A 359 -17.73 2.54 10.27
C SER A 359 -16.94 3.76 9.78
N GLU A 360 -16.07 3.55 8.81
CA GLU A 360 -15.23 4.56 8.19
C GLU A 360 -15.38 4.47 6.67
N SER A 361 -15.67 5.57 6.00
CA SER A 361 -15.67 5.61 4.55
C SER A 361 -14.25 5.46 4.00
N PHE A 362 -14.10 5.15 2.72
CA PHE A 362 -12.77 5.01 2.12
C PHE A 362 -11.98 6.33 2.08
N GLY A 363 -12.65 7.49 2.11
CA GLY A 363 -12.00 8.80 2.27
C GLY A 363 -11.66 9.16 3.73
N GLY A 364 -12.01 8.31 4.70
CA GLY A 364 -11.61 8.43 6.09
C GLY A 364 -12.60 9.16 7.00
N LYS A 365 -13.85 9.35 6.56
CA LYS A 365 -14.91 9.89 7.41
C LYS A 365 -15.47 8.81 8.31
N LYS A 366 -15.59 9.14 9.59
CA LYS A 366 -16.07 8.23 10.62
C LYS A 366 -17.55 8.44 10.89
N GLY A 367 -18.27 7.34 11.02
CA GLY A 367 -19.64 7.30 11.51
C GLY A 367 -19.72 7.39 13.03
N GLU A 368 -20.95 7.35 13.53
CA GLU A 368 -21.22 7.30 14.97
C GLU A 368 -20.70 6.01 15.60
N ILE A 369 -20.41 6.05 16.89
CA ILE A 369 -19.91 4.88 17.61
C ILE A 369 -21.10 4.01 18.05
N ILE A 370 -21.02 2.70 17.78
CA ILE A 370 -21.96 1.71 18.34
C ILE A 370 -21.21 0.86 19.36
N LYS A 371 -21.68 0.84 20.61
CA LYS A 371 -21.15 -0.03 21.67
C LYS A 371 -22.15 -1.14 21.98
N LYS A 372 -21.66 -2.36 22.16
CA LYS A 372 -22.43 -3.50 22.65
C LYS A 372 -21.68 -4.23 23.75
N THR A 373 -22.39 -4.56 24.82
CA THR A 373 -21.94 -5.57 25.78
C THR A 373 -22.52 -6.91 25.35
N ILE A 374 -21.66 -7.88 25.15
CA ILE A 374 -22.00 -9.23 24.76
C ILE A 374 -21.81 -10.10 25.99
N ASP A 375 -22.77 -10.98 26.24
CA ASP A 375 -22.72 -11.98 27.32
C ASP A 375 -22.69 -13.37 26.67
N ILE A 376 -21.55 -14.04 26.78
CA ILE A 376 -21.26 -15.36 26.22
C ILE A 376 -21.11 -16.42 27.32
N SER A 377 -21.63 -16.15 28.52
CA SER A 377 -21.58 -17.06 29.67
C SER A 377 -22.55 -18.26 29.59
N LYS A 378 -23.27 -18.41 28.47
CA LYS A 378 -24.30 -19.44 28.28
C LYS A 378 -23.80 -20.68 27.59
#